data_AF-A0A662CJZ5-F1
#
_entry.id   AF-A0A662CJZ5-F1
#
_cell.length_a   1.000
_cell.length_b   1.000
_cell.length_c   1.000
_cell.angle_alpha   90.00
_cell.angle_beta   90.00
_cell.angle_gamma   90.00
#
_symmetry.space_group_name_H-M   'P 1'
#
loop_
_entity.id
_entity.type
_entity.pdbx_description
1 polymer ?
#
loop_
_entity_poly.entity_id
_entity_poly.type
_entity_poly.pdbx_seq_one_letter_code
_entity_poly.pdbx_strand_id
1 'polypeptide(L)'
;MKKEAVLTRLFPVFAILLALFLQCYPIYAGELSQVVDLREIHLSPGTALGIKIVRSNGQPAAILIRTPKGFAVCAHFNLRAMEGHGMAVVMFKGVKSIQQALQAKVVSLTRQARALGIKEGMTVREALKRMM
;
A
#
# COMPACT_ATOMS: atom_id res chain seq x y z
N MET A 1 -9.61 -36.72 52.36
CA MET A 1 -10.30 -35.49 51.89
C MET A 1 -9.34 -34.30 51.71
N LYS A 2 -8.23 -34.42 50.94
CA LYS A 2 -7.29 -33.29 50.68
C LYS A 2 -6.94 -33.06 49.21
N LYS A 3 -7.30 -33.98 48.30
CA LYS A 3 -6.95 -33.89 46.87
C LYS A 3 -7.92 -33.02 46.06
N GLU A 4 -9.19 -32.93 46.47
CA GLU A 4 -10.22 -32.17 45.73
C GLU A 4 -10.10 -30.65 45.88
N ALA A 5 -9.54 -30.17 47.01
CA ALA A 5 -9.35 -28.74 47.28
C ALA A 5 -8.21 -28.10 46.45
N VAL A 6 -7.27 -28.91 45.95
CA VAL A 6 -6.15 -28.42 45.14
C VAL A 6 -6.59 -28.18 43.70
N LEU A 7 -7.42 -29.08 43.16
CA LEU A 7 -7.91 -29.01 41.78
C LEU A 7 -8.84 -27.81 41.53
N THR A 8 -9.65 -27.46 42.53
CA THR A 8 -10.57 -26.30 42.50
C THR A 8 -9.85 -24.95 42.61
N ARG A 9 -8.67 -24.89 43.24
CA ARG A 9 -7.85 -23.67 43.31
C ARG A 9 -6.92 -23.48 42.12
N LEU A 10 -6.56 -24.57 41.42
CA LEU A 10 -5.66 -24.53 40.26
C LEU A 10 -6.38 -24.08 38.97
N PHE A 11 -7.66 -24.43 38.84
CA PHE A 11 -8.51 -24.07 37.69
C PHE A 11 -8.60 -22.54 37.41
N PRO A 12 -8.87 -21.67 38.39
CA PRO A 12 -8.96 -20.23 38.13
C PRO A 12 -7.60 -19.61 37.80
N VAL A 13 -6.50 -20.10 38.39
CA VAL A 13 -5.15 -19.59 38.09
C VAL A 13 -4.74 -19.93 36.66
N PHE A 14 -5.07 -21.15 36.19
CA PHE A 14 -4.81 -21.56 34.81
C PHE A 14 -5.69 -20.79 33.81
N ALA A 15 -6.96 -20.54 34.16
CA ALA A 15 -7.86 -19.73 33.35
C ALA A 15 -7.38 -18.27 33.24
N ILE A 16 -6.85 -17.69 34.33
CA ILE A 16 -6.28 -16.33 34.32
C ILE A 16 -5.00 -16.30 33.50
N LEU A 17 -4.10 -17.28 33.62
CA LEU A 17 -2.88 -17.34 32.82
C LEU A 17 -3.21 -17.50 31.33
N LEU A 18 -4.18 -18.35 30.98
CA LEU A 18 -4.66 -18.55 29.61
C LEU A 18 -5.34 -17.29 29.07
N ALA A 19 -6.12 -16.58 29.88
CA ALA A 19 -6.74 -15.31 29.50
C ALA A 19 -5.70 -14.21 29.26
N LEU A 20 -4.66 -14.11 30.09
CA LEU A 20 -3.52 -13.20 29.88
C LEU A 20 -2.75 -13.58 28.62
N PHE A 21 -2.56 -14.88 28.36
CA PHE A 21 -1.95 -15.36 27.12
C PHE A 21 -2.80 -15.01 25.89
N LEU A 22 -4.13 -15.20 25.96
CA LEU A 22 -5.06 -14.88 24.88
C LEU A 22 -5.24 -13.36 24.67
N GLN A 23 -5.12 -12.55 25.71
CA GLN A 23 -5.12 -11.08 25.60
C GLN A 23 -3.79 -10.54 25.04
N CYS A 24 -2.67 -11.21 25.32
CA CYS A 24 -1.37 -10.88 24.71
C CYS A 24 -1.20 -11.46 23.30
N TYR A 25 -1.89 -12.54 22.95
CA TYR A 25 -1.78 -13.17 21.62
C TYR A 25 -2.10 -12.24 20.44
N PRO A 26 -3.15 -11.39 20.45
CA PRO A 26 -3.39 -10.45 19.35
C PRO A 26 -2.31 -9.37 19.25
N ILE A 27 -1.57 -9.09 20.33
CA ILE A 27 -0.44 -8.14 20.33
C ILE A 27 0.78 -8.75 19.61
N TYR A 28 0.94 -10.07 19.64
CA TYR A 28 2.05 -10.78 18.96
C TYR A 28 1.67 -11.37 17.59
N ALA A 29 0.38 -11.54 17.30
CA ALA A 29 -0.12 -12.12 16.06
C ALA A 29 -0.51 -11.08 14.99
N GLY A 30 -0.12 -9.82 15.17
CA GLY A 30 -0.45 -8.71 14.27
C GLY A 30 0.18 -8.82 12.87
N GLU A 31 -0.57 -9.44 11.96
CA GLU A 31 -1.10 -8.76 10.76
C GLU A 31 -0.14 -8.24 9.67
N LEU A 32 1.09 -8.75 9.52
CA LEU A 32 1.92 -8.38 8.36
C LEU A 32 1.31 -8.76 6.99
N SER A 33 0.41 -9.75 6.94
CA SER A 33 -0.14 -10.27 5.68
C SER A 33 -1.19 -9.39 5.00
N GLN A 34 -1.78 -8.40 5.69
CA GLN A 34 -2.77 -7.46 5.11
C GLN A 34 -2.19 -6.08 4.74
N VAL A 35 -0.86 -5.96 4.65
CA VAL A 35 -0.15 -4.68 4.48
C VAL A 35 -0.10 -4.22 3.02
N VAL A 36 -0.20 -5.14 2.04
CA VAL A 36 0.00 -4.84 0.61
C VAL A 36 -1.23 -5.24 -0.22
N ASP A 37 -1.81 -4.29 -0.94
CA ASP A 37 -2.91 -4.46 -1.89
C ASP A 37 -2.35 -4.39 -3.32
N LEU A 38 -2.40 -5.51 -4.03
CA LEU A 38 -2.00 -5.66 -5.43
C LEU A 38 -3.23 -5.71 -6.31
N ARG A 39 -3.25 -4.91 -7.37
CA ARG A 39 -4.34 -4.92 -8.36
C ARG A 39 -3.82 -4.80 -9.77
N GLU A 40 -4.29 -5.70 -10.63
CA GLU A 40 -4.15 -5.52 -12.07
C GLU A 40 -5.10 -4.44 -12.56
N ILE A 41 -4.58 -3.58 -13.44
CA ILE A 41 -5.32 -2.47 -14.01
C ILE A 41 -5.23 -2.60 -15.53
N HIS A 42 -6.33 -3.00 -16.15
CA HIS A 42 -6.45 -3.05 -17.59
C HIS A 42 -6.55 -1.63 -18.16
N LEU A 43 -5.61 -1.29 -19.04
CA LEU A 43 -5.52 -0.01 -19.72
C LEU A 43 -5.24 -0.30 -21.18
N SER A 44 -6.18 -0.16 -22.12
CA SER A 44 -5.83 -0.26 -23.55
C SER A 44 -4.64 0.69 -23.84
N PRO A 45 -3.43 0.19 -24.18
CA PRO A 45 -3.09 -1.09 -24.85
C PRO A 45 -2.53 -2.29 -24.03
N GLY A 46 -2.39 -2.25 -22.70
CA GLY A 46 -1.87 -3.36 -21.87
C GLY A 46 -2.38 -3.41 -20.42
N THR A 47 -1.60 -4.02 -19.53
CA THR A 47 -1.94 -4.17 -18.10
C THR A 47 -0.89 -3.50 -17.23
N ALA A 48 -1.34 -2.67 -16.28
CA ALA A 48 -0.52 -2.08 -15.24
C ALA A 48 -0.70 -2.84 -13.91
N LEU A 49 0.30 -2.75 -13.03
CA LEU A 49 0.22 -3.30 -11.67
C LEU A 49 0.13 -2.15 -10.67
N GLY A 50 -1.02 -2.02 -10.01
CA GLY A 50 -1.21 -1.15 -8.86
C GLY A 50 -0.74 -1.82 -7.59
N ILE A 51 0.00 -1.07 -6.76
CA ILE A 51 0.52 -1.51 -5.47
C ILE A 51 0.19 -0.42 -4.45
N LYS A 52 -0.49 -0.80 -3.37
CA LYS A 52 -0.74 0.06 -2.20
C LYS A 52 -0.21 -0.63 -0.96
N ILE A 53 0.56 0.11 -0.17
CA ILE A 53 1.08 -0.32 1.13
C ILE A 53 0.33 0.47 2.21
N VAL A 54 -0.17 -0.21 3.23
CA VAL A 54 -0.98 0.36 4.31
C VAL A 54 -0.17 0.39 5.61
N ARG A 55 -0.33 1.46 6.40
CA ARG A 55 0.28 1.62 7.73
C ARG A 55 -0.56 0.90 8.79
N SER A 56 -0.02 0.73 9.99
CA SER A 56 -0.76 0.19 11.15
C SER A 56 -2.02 0.99 11.51
N ASN A 57 -2.10 2.26 11.14
CA ASN A 57 -3.28 3.11 11.36
C ASN A 57 -4.29 3.11 10.19
N GLY A 58 -4.17 2.16 9.25
CA GLY A 58 -5.06 2.03 8.09
C GLY A 58 -4.86 3.09 6.99
N GLN A 59 -3.95 4.06 7.16
CA GLN A 59 -3.65 5.05 6.12
C GLN A 59 -2.63 4.51 5.10
N PRO A 60 -2.65 4.96 3.84
CA PRO A 60 -1.65 4.55 2.86
C PRO A 60 -0.25 5.02 3.25
N ALA A 61 0.69 4.07 3.33
CA ALA A 61 2.13 4.36 3.40
C ALA A 61 2.67 4.77 2.03
N ALA A 62 2.26 4.04 0.97
CA ALA A 62 2.66 4.31 -0.40
C ALA A 62 1.58 3.80 -1.36
N ILE A 63 1.39 4.50 -2.48
CA ILE A 63 0.60 4.03 -3.61
C ILE A 63 1.43 4.28 -4.85
N LEU A 64 1.62 3.23 -5.65
CA LEU A 64 2.23 3.34 -6.97
C LEU A 64 1.52 2.45 -7.98
N ILE A 65 1.65 2.79 -9.25
CA ILE A 65 1.14 2.02 -10.37
C ILE A 65 2.28 1.88 -11.38
N ARG A 66 2.69 0.65 -11.66
CA ARG A 66 3.77 0.30 -12.58
C ARG A 66 3.21 0.00 -13.98
N THR A 67 3.86 0.53 -15.00
CA THR A 67 3.69 0.15 -16.42
C THR A 67 5.05 -0.30 -16.99
N PRO A 68 5.11 -0.84 -18.22
CA PRO A 68 6.37 -1.24 -18.84
C PRO A 68 7.40 -0.10 -18.97
N LYS A 69 6.95 1.13 -19.28
CA LYS A 69 7.85 2.27 -19.51
C LYS A 69 8.01 3.19 -18.31
N GLY A 70 7.24 3.03 -17.23
CA GLY A 70 7.26 4.01 -16.14
C GLY A 70 6.36 3.71 -14.94
N PHE A 71 6.16 4.76 -14.13
CA PHE A 71 5.42 4.68 -12.87
C PHE A 71 4.51 5.89 -12.65
N ALA A 72 3.36 5.68 -12.04
CA ALA A 72 2.63 6.72 -11.34
C ALA A 72 2.81 6.53 -9.84
N VAL A 73 3.23 7.56 -9.11
CA VAL A 73 3.56 7.46 -7.67
C VAL A 73 2.85 8.52 -6.85
N CYS A 74 2.57 8.23 -5.58
CA CYS A 74 2.11 9.25 -4.64
C CYS A 74 3.25 10.21 -4.25
N ALA A 75 2.88 11.31 -3.58
CA ALA A 75 3.83 12.36 -3.18
C ALA A 75 4.88 11.96 -2.12
N HIS A 76 4.84 10.73 -1.59
CA HIS A 76 5.87 10.25 -0.66
C HIS A 76 7.16 9.84 -1.36
N PHE A 77 7.18 9.76 -2.70
CA PHE A 77 8.37 9.41 -3.48
C PHE A 77 9.19 10.64 -3.87
N ASN A 78 10.51 10.50 -3.92
CA ASN A 78 11.39 11.57 -4.38
C ASN A 78 11.49 11.58 -5.92
N LEU A 79 10.75 12.49 -6.56
CA LEU A 79 10.70 12.58 -8.02
C LEU A 79 12.07 12.92 -8.64
N ARG A 80 12.90 13.73 -7.98
CA ARG A 80 14.23 14.13 -8.47
C ARG A 80 15.17 12.93 -8.54
N ALA A 81 15.18 12.09 -7.50
CA ALA A 81 15.96 10.86 -7.51
C ALA A 81 15.51 9.94 -8.66
N MET A 82 14.20 9.79 -8.83
CA MET A 82 13.64 8.97 -9.91
C MET A 82 14.00 9.49 -11.32
N GLU A 83 13.99 10.81 -11.51
CA GLU A 83 14.42 11.47 -12.75
C GLU A 83 15.91 11.26 -13.03
N GLY A 84 16.75 11.34 -12.00
CA GLY A 84 18.18 11.06 -12.09
C GLY A 84 18.49 9.62 -12.53
N HIS A 85 17.61 8.68 -12.21
CA HIS A 85 17.68 7.29 -12.68
C HIS A 85 17.05 7.05 -14.06
N GLY A 86 16.64 8.10 -14.78
CA GLY A 86 16.11 7.95 -16.13
C GLY A 86 14.66 7.44 -16.20
N MET A 87 13.93 7.45 -15.09
CA MET A 87 12.58 6.85 -15.05
C MET A 87 11.51 7.83 -15.56
N ALA A 88 10.58 7.34 -16.39
CA ALA A 88 9.34 8.06 -16.69
C ALA A 88 8.39 7.95 -15.49
N VAL A 89 8.17 9.06 -14.79
CA VAL A 89 7.33 9.07 -13.59
C VAL A 89 6.37 10.25 -13.59
N VAL A 90 5.14 9.99 -13.18
CA VAL A 90 4.15 11.00 -12.82
C VAL A 90 3.81 10.92 -11.34
N MET A 91 3.56 12.07 -10.73
CA MET A 91 3.18 12.17 -9.33
C MET A 91 1.72 12.57 -9.18
N PHE A 92 1.03 11.97 -8.22
CA PHE A 92 -0.32 12.36 -7.77
C PHE A 92 -0.33 12.54 -6.24
N LYS A 93 -1.37 13.18 -5.70
CA LYS A 93 -1.51 13.43 -4.26
C LYS A 93 -2.96 13.34 -3.79
N GLY A 94 -3.16 13.22 -2.48
CA GLY A 94 -4.49 13.31 -1.84
C GLY A 94 -5.40 12.11 -2.08
N VAL A 95 -4.85 10.91 -2.30
CA VAL A 95 -5.62 9.70 -2.59
C VAL A 95 -5.40 8.61 -1.55
N LYS A 96 -6.42 7.78 -1.33
CA LYS A 96 -6.40 6.66 -0.38
C LYS A 96 -6.45 5.28 -1.04
N SER A 97 -6.69 5.22 -2.34
CA SER A 97 -6.79 3.96 -3.09
C SER A 97 -6.21 4.06 -4.49
N ILE A 98 -5.92 2.90 -5.10
CA ILE A 98 -5.45 2.78 -6.48
C ILE A 98 -6.49 3.38 -7.45
N GLN A 99 -7.77 3.18 -7.19
CA GLN A 99 -8.87 3.68 -8.01
C GLN A 99 -8.95 5.21 -7.96
N GLN A 100 -8.80 5.80 -6.77
CA GLN A 100 -8.68 7.24 -6.64
C GLN A 100 -7.42 7.77 -7.34
N ALA A 101 -6.30 7.05 -7.24
CA ALA A 101 -5.07 7.41 -7.94
C ALA A 101 -5.30 7.47 -9.47
N LEU A 102 -6.01 6.51 -10.08
CA LEU A 102 -6.31 6.51 -11.51
C LEU A 102 -7.12 7.73 -11.98
N GLN A 103 -7.98 8.27 -11.12
CA GLN A 103 -8.82 9.44 -11.39
C GLN A 103 -8.13 10.76 -11.05
N ALA A 104 -7.09 10.72 -10.21
CA ALA A 104 -6.35 11.89 -9.78
C ALA A 104 -5.62 12.58 -10.94
N LYS A 105 -5.26 13.84 -10.71
CA LYS A 105 -4.49 14.65 -11.63
C LYS A 105 -3.00 14.50 -11.37
N VAL A 106 -2.23 14.49 -12.46
CA VAL A 106 -0.77 14.59 -12.41
C VAL A 106 -0.41 15.98 -11.89
N VAL A 107 0.33 16.02 -10.78
CA VAL A 107 0.77 17.28 -10.14
C VAL A 107 2.21 17.64 -10.45
N SER A 108 3.02 16.66 -10.85
CA SER A 108 4.40 16.84 -11.32
C SER A 108 4.83 15.59 -12.08
N LEU A 109 5.88 15.70 -12.90
CA LEU A 109 6.39 14.61 -13.72
C LEU A 109 7.87 14.78 -14.05
N THR A 110 8.54 13.68 -14.38
CA THR A 110 9.94 13.70 -14.87
C THR A 110 10.01 14.16 -16.33
N ARG A 111 11.20 14.57 -16.78
CA ARG A 111 11.48 14.88 -18.19
C ARG A 111 11.22 13.68 -19.10
N GLN A 112 11.49 12.46 -18.65
CA GLN A 112 11.25 11.23 -19.43
C GLN A 112 9.75 11.00 -19.62
N ALA A 113 8.92 11.23 -18.59
CA ALA A 113 7.47 11.21 -18.74
C ALA A 113 6.97 12.31 -19.71
N ARG A 114 7.59 13.49 -19.67
CA ARG A 114 7.25 14.61 -20.57
C ARG A 114 7.55 14.27 -22.03
N ALA A 115 8.63 13.54 -22.29
CA ALA A 115 8.99 13.05 -23.63
C ALA A 115 7.96 12.07 -24.22
N LEU A 116 7.18 11.38 -23.38
CA LEU A 116 6.04 10.55 -23.79
C LEU A 116 4.74 11.38 -24.02
N GLY A 117 4.85 12.71 -24.01
CA GLY A 117 3.75 13.65 -24.21
C GLY A 117 2.82 13.79 -23.01
N ILE A 118 3.25 13.37 -21.82
CA ILE A 118 2.49 13.54 -20.58
C ILE A 118 2.64 14.99 -20.09
N LYS A 119 1.56 15.52 -19.50
CA LYS A 119 1.49 16.89 -18.99
C LYS A 119 0.84 16.92 -17.60
N GLU A 120 1.17 17.93 -16.81
CA GLU A 120 0.46 18.24 -15.56
C GLU A 120 -1.03 18.50 -15.85
N GLY A 121 -1.90 18.15 -14.91
CA GLY A 121 -3.36 18.25 -15.08
C GLY A 121 -4.00 17.14 -15.93
N MET A 122 -3.20 16.29 -16.60
CA MET A 122 -3.67 15.03 -17.18
C MET A 122 -4.15 14.10 -16.06
N THR A 123 -5.12 13.22 -16.34
CA THR A 123 -5.46 12.16 -15.38
C THR A 123 -4.33 11.13 -15.33
N VAL A 124 -4.12 10.51 -14.17
CA VAL A 124 -3.12 9.44 -14.03
C VAL A 124 -3.41 8.29 -14.98
N ARG A 125 -4.69 7.94 -15.21
CA ARG A 125 -5.08 6.92 -16.20
C ARG A 125 -4.57 7.23 -17.61
N GLU A 126 -4.71 8.46 -18.09
CA GLU A 126 -4.22 8.84 -19.42
C GLU A 126 -2.68 8.89 -19.47
N ALA A 127 -2.03 9.31 -18.38
CA ALA A 127 -0.58 9.25 -18.28
C ALA A 127 -0.06 7.81 -18.33
N LEU A 128 -0.71 6.88 -17.62
CA LEU A 128 -0.34 5.46 -17.62
C LEU A 128 -0.46 4.83 -19.02
N LYS A 129 -1.50 5.18 -19.80
CA LYS A 129 -1.62 4.71 -21.20
C LYS A 129 -0.44 5.14 -22.08
N ARG A 130 0.11 6.34 -21.86
CA ARG A 130 1.31 6.83 -22.57
C ARG A 130 2.61 6.15 -22.12
N MET A 131 2.61 5.55 -20.93
CA MET A 131 3.71 4.77 -20.39
C MET A 131 3.54 3.25 -20.59
N MET A 132 2.54 2.83 -21.37
CA MET A 132 2.44 1.45 -21.87
C MET A 132 3.43 1.21 -22.99
#